data_AF-A0A971AR38-F1
#
_entry.id   AF-A0A971AR38-F1
#
_cell.length_a   1.000
_cell.length_b   1.000
_cell.length_c   1.000
_cell.angle_alpha   90.00
_cell.angle_beta   90.00
_cell.angle_gamma   90.00
#
_symmetry.space_group_name_H-M   'P 1'
#
loop_
_entity.id
_entity.type
_entity.pdbx_description
1 polymer ?
#
loop_
_entity_poly.entity_id
_entity_poly.type
_entity_poly.pdbx_seq_one_letter_code
_entity_poly.pdbx_strand_id
1 'polypeptide(L)'
;MYVAPLYRPPSEANSLILQITIGCSHNQCTFCSMYKTKKYRVKSLEEIKQHIQWGKSLYPHARRIFLADGNVLSMPTQDLIQVLQILFEEFPYLERVTAYAGPKDLLEKSSEELALIRRAGLSMLYLGIESGSAQVLANIKKGVSP
;
A
#
# COMPACT_ATOMS: atom_id res chain seq x y z
N MET A 1 3.58 5.12 14.97
CA MET A 1 2.85 3.97 15.55
C MET A 1 1.67 3.58 14.64
N TYR A 2 1.14 2.36 14.77
CA TYR A 2 0.04 1.87 13.92
C TYR A 2 -1.32 2.48 14.25
N VAL A 3 -2.18 2.56 13.24
CA VAL A 3 -3.61 2.80 13.40
C VAL A 3 -4.35 1.48 13.13
N ALA A 4 -4.90 0.88 14.19
CA ALA A 4 -5.65 -0.36 14.13
C ALA A 4 -7.06 -0.15 13.54
N PRO A 5 -7.70 -1.19 12.98
CA PRO A 5 -7.17 -2.54 12.73
C PRO A 5 -6.22 -2.60 11.52
N LEU A 6 -5.30 -3.57 11.51
CA LEU A 6 -4.37 -3.82 10.41
C LEU A 6 -4.77 -5.08 9.64
N TYR A 7 -4.63 -5.03 8.32
CA TYR A 7 -4.91 -6.17 7.45
C TYR A 7 -3.72 -6.39 6.51
N ARG A 8 -3.42 -7.66 6.28
CA ARG A 8 -2.42 -8.14 5.32
C ARG A 8 -2.90 -9.44 4.71
N PRO A 9 -2.46 -9.78 3.48
CA PRO A 9 -2.79 -11.07 2.91
C PRO A 9 -1.95 -12.17 3.59
N PRO A 10 -2.42 -13.43 3.60
CA PRO A 10 -1.70 -14.54 4.23
C PRO A 10 -0.26 -14.71 3.72
N SER A 11 -0.03 -14.42 2.44
CA SER A 11 1.30 -14.45 1.80
C SER A 11 2.32 -13.48 2.42
N GLU A 12 1.88 -12.46 3.14
CA GLU A 12 2.72 -11.45 3.82
C GLU A 12 2.85 -11.72 5.34
N ALA A 13 2.55 -12.94 5.80
CA ALA A 13 2.64 -13.32 7.22
C ALA A 13 4.01 -13.05 7.87
N ASN A 14 5.09 -13.15 7.09
CA ASN A 14 6.48 -12.95 7.55
C ASN A 14 7.07 -11.58 7.16
N SER A 15 6.26 -10.68 6.61
CA SER A 15 6.72 -9.35 6.21
C SER A 15 6.59 -8.37 7.36
N LEU A 16 7.59 -7.49 7.50
CA LEU A 16 7.47 -6.31 8.34
C LEU A 16 6.37 -5.42 7.78
N ILE A 17 5.40 -5.08 8.61
CA ILE A 17 4.26 -4.25 8.21
C ILE A 17 4.62 -2.78 8.45
N LEU A 18 4.49 -1.94 7.43
CA LEU A 18 4.58 -0.48 7.59
C LEU A 18 3.31 0.16 7.04
N GLN A 19 2.76 1.13 7.76
CA GLN A 19 1.66 1.96 7.28
C GLN A 19 2.22 3.30 6.85
N ILE A 20 2.15 3.56 5.55
CA ILE A 20 2.51 4.85 4.92
C ILE A 20 1.28 5.62 4.44
N THR A 21 0.16 4.91 4.25
CA THR A 21 -1.19 5.47 4.18
C THR A 21 -2.02 4.88 5.32
N ILE A 22 -3.12 5.55 5.64
CA ILE A 22 -4.13 5.08 6.59
C ILE A 22 -5.43 4.88 5.83
N GLY A 23 -6.12 3.75 6.06
CA GLY A 23 -7.44 3.47 5.46
C GLY A 23 -7.39 3.17 3.96
N CYS A 24 -8.43 3.54 3.21
CA CYS A 24 -8.55 3.31 1.77
C CYS A 24 -9.05 4.59 1.09
N SER A 25 -8.44 4.99 -0.03
CA SER A 25 -8.82 6.21 -0.76
C SER A 25 -10.24 6.13 -1.34
N HIS A 26 -10.73 4.94 -1.68
CA HIS A 26 -12.08 4.72 -2.18
C HIS A 26 -13.11 4.56 -1.04
N ASN A 27 -12.88 3.61 -0.12
CA ASN A 27 -13.72 3.29 1.06
C ASN A 27 -15.26 3.22 0.88
N GLN A 28 -15.79 3.13 -0.34
CA GLN A 28 -17.24 3.07 -0.60
C GLN A 28 -17.76 1.67 -0.93
N CYS A 29 -16.88 0.67 -1.07
CA CYS A 29 -17.30 -0.70 -1.34
C CYS A 29 -18.31 -1.18 -0.29
N THR A 30 -19.41 -1.79 -0.74
CA THR A 30 -20.52 -2.19 0.13
C THR A 30 -20.20 -3.40 1.00
N PHE A 31 -19.36 -4.31 0.50
CA PHE A 31 -18.93 -5.52 1.23
C PHE A 31 -17.76 -5.28 2.19
N CYS A 32 -17.01 -4.19 2.02
CA CYS A 32 -15.75 -4.00 2.74
C CYS A 32 -16.01 -3.43 4.14
N SER A 33 -15.66 -4.20 5.17
CA SER A 33 -15.66 -3.75 6.57
C SER A 33 -14.30 -3.26 7.07
N MET A 34 -13.23 -3.53 6.31
CA MET A 34 -11.84 -3.40 6.79
C MET A 34 -11.47 -1.97 7.21
N TYR A 35 -11.76 -0.98 6.38
CA TYR A 35 -11.26 0.39 6.54
C TYR A 35 -12.34 1.38 7.00
N LYS A 36 -13.53 0.91 7.39
CA LYS A 36 -14.68 1.78 7.72
C LYS A 36 -14.48 2.62 8.98
N THR A 37 -13.62 2.20 9.90
CA THR A 37 -13.27 2.94 11.12
C THR A 37 -12.09 3.91 10.94
N LYS A 38 -11.53 3.99 9.73
CA LYS A 38 -10.35 4.81 9.41
C LYS A 38 -10.71 5.93 8.45
N LYS A 39 -10.20 7.13 8.72
CA LYS A 39 -10.21 8.23 7.74
C LYS A 39 -8.97 8.11 6.86
N TYR A 40 -9.17 8.14 5.54
CA TYR A 40 -8.06 8.06 4.60
C TYR A 40 -7.14 9.26 4.73
N ARG A 41 -5.84 9.01 4.82
CA ARG A 41 -4.79 10.02 4.68
C ARG A 41 -3.48 9.37 4.28
N VAL A 42 -2.64 10.15 3.63
CA VAL A 42 -1.21 9.85 3.46
C VAL A 42 -0.49 10.33 4.73
N LYS A 43 0.46 9.53 5.26
CA LYS A 43 1.30 9.98 6.37
C LYS A 43 2.35 10.97 5.87
N SER A 44 2.73 11.94 6.71
CA SER A 44 3.85 12.82 6.38
C SER A 44 5.15 12.01 6.27
N LEU A 45 6.12 12.54 5.51
CA LEU A 45 7.42 11.91 5.38
C LEU A 45 8.08 11.66 6.75
N GLU A 46 7.89 12.58 7.69
CA GLU A 46 8.45 12.48 9.04
C GLU A 46 7.76 11.38 9.85
N GLU A 47 6.43 11.25 9.77
CA GLU A 47 5.70 10.12 10.35
C GLU A 47 6.17 8.78 9.77
N ILE A 48 6.45 8.74 8.45
CA ILE A 48 6.92 7.55 7.76
C ILE A 48 8.34 7.19 8.22
N LYS A 49 9.28 8.14 8.25
CA LYS A 49 10.65 7.92 8.75
C LYS A 49 10.66 7.40 10.18
N GLN A 50 9.85 8.00 11.06
CA GLN A 50 9.71 7.50 12.44
C GLN A 50 9.17 6.07 12.48
N HIS A 51 8.23 5.73 11.60
CA HIS A 51 7.70 4.38 11.49
C HIS A 51 8.74 3.37 10.97
N ILE A 52 9.55 3.77 10.01
CA ILE A 52 10.67 3.00 9.46
C ILE A 52 11.70 2.71 10.55
N GLN A 53 12.13 3.73 11.29
CA GLN A 53 13.09 3.58 12.39
C GLN A 53 12.57 2.66 13.49
N TRP A 54 11.30 2.81 13.86
CA TRP A 54 10.66 1.90 14.81
C TRP A 54 10.57 0.46 14.28
N GLY A 55 10.25 0.27 13.00
CA GLY A 55 10.23 -1.06 12.38
C GLY A 55 11.62 -1.70 12.35
N LYS A 56 12.65 -0.90 12.04
CA LYS A 56 14.05 -1.31 12.00
C LYS A 56 14.60 -1.72 13.36
N SER A 57 14.24 -1.00 14.42
CA SER A 57 14.70 -1.37 15.78
C SER A 57 14.15 -2.72 16.24
N LEU A 58 12.97 -3.12 15.76
CA LEU A 58 12.35 -4.42 16.06
C LEU A 58 12.77 -5.53 15.09
N TYR A 59 12.95 -5.19 13.81
CA TYR A 59 13.23 -6.15 12.74
C TYR A 59 14.40 -5.68 11.85
N PRO A 60 15.63 -5.59 12.39
CA PRO A 60 16.78 -5.03 11.66
C PRO A 60 17.18 -5.87 10.43
N HIS A 61 16.77 -7.14 10.40
CA HIS A 61 17.04 -8.08 9.30
C HIS A 61 15.81 -8.37 8.44
N ALA A 62 14.81 -7.47 8.44
CA ALA A 62 13.62 -7.63 7.60
C ALA A 62 14.00 -7.74 6.12
N ARG A 63 13.69 -8.89 5.51
CA ARG A 63 13.91 -9.14 4.07
C ARG A 63 12.71 -8.75 3.21
N ARG A 64 11.54 -8.62 3.84
CA ARG A 64 10.26 -8.36 3.18
C ARG A 64 9.49 -7.31 3.96
N ILE A 65 9.00 -6.30 3.24
CA ILE A 65 8.14 -5.26 3.80
C ILE A 65 6.81 -5.26 3.06
N PHE A 66 5.74 -5.19 3.84
CA PHE A 66 4.39 -4.98 3.34
C PHE A 66 3.90 -3.59 3.74
N LEU A 67 3.63 -2.76 2.74
CA LEU A 67 3.03 -1.44 2.91
C LEU A 67 1.52 -1.64 3.07
N ALA A 68 1.07 -1.59 4.32
CA ALA A 68 -0.30 -1.89 4.72
C ALA A 68 -1.27 -0.73 4.49
N ASP A 69 -2.54 -1.06 4.74
CA ASP A 69 -3.75 -0.32 4.40
C ASP A 69 -4.09 -0.34 2.90
N GLY A 70 -5.25 0.22 2.55
CA GLY A 70 -6.03 -0.24 1.41
C GLY A 70 -5.57 0.27 0.05
N ASN A 71 -4.73 1.30 0.01
CA ASN A 71 -4.22 1.84 -1.23
C ASN A 71 -2.93 2.63 -1.03
N VAL A 72 -1.83 2.14 -1.57
CA VAL A 72 -0.53 2.85 -1.56
C VAL A 72 -0.35 3.68 -2.82
N LEU A 73 -0.92 3.27 -3.95
CA LEU A 73 -0.76 3.98 -5.22
C LEU A 73 -1.48 5.33 -5.27
N SER A 74 -2.40 5.58 -4.34
CA SER A 74 -3.01 6.89 -4.14
C SER A 74 -2.04 7.97 -3.62
N MET A 75 -0.81 7.59 -3.23
CA MET A 75 0.28 8.52 -2.91
C MET A 75 0.91 9.07 -4.22
N PRO A 76 1.37 10.33 -4.23
CA PRO A 76 2.16 10.87 -5.34
C PRO A 76 3.37 9.97 -5.66
N THR A 77 3.66 9.81 -6.95
CA THR A 77 4.71 8.89 -7.43
C THR A 77 6.09 9.21 -6.84
N GLN A 78 6.44 10.50 -6.76
CA GLN A 78 7.74 10.93 -6.22
C GLN A 78 7.87 10.64 -4.73
N ASP A 79 6.83 10.89 -3.95
CA ASP A 79 6.80 10.59 -2.51
C ASP A 79 6.95 9.09 -2.26
N LEU A 80 6.26 8.26 -3.05
CA LEU A 80 6.37 6.81 -2.94
C LEU A 80 7.78 6.32 -3.29
N ILE A 81 8.40 6.87 -4.34
CA ILE A 81 9.79 6.56 -4.70
C ILE A 81 10.74 6.94 -3.56
N GLN A 82 10.58 8.13 -2.99
CA GLN A 82 11.39 8.58 -1.85
C GLN A 82 11.26 7.63 -0.66
N VAL A 83 10.04 7.20 -0.33
CA VAL A 83 9.81 6.23 0.75
C VAL A 83 10.50 4.91 0.45
N LEU A 84 10.40 4.39 -0.78
CA LEU A 84 11.05 3.14 -1.17
C LEU A 84 12.58 3.24 -1.07
N GLN A 85 13.18 4.34 -1.52
CA GLN A 85 14.61 4.58 -1.39
C GLN A 85 15.07 4.52 0.07
N ILE A 86 14.36 5.23 0.96
CA ILE A 86 14.65 5.20 2.40
C ILE A 86 14.53 3.77 2.94
N LEU A 87 13.56 2.97 2.50
CA LEU A 87 13.43 1.58 2.96
C LEU A 87 14.65 0.73 2.55
N PHE A 88 15.13 0.85 1.31
CA PHE A 88 16.30 0.09 0.86
C PHE A 88 17.61 0.59 1.47
N GLU A 89 17.71 1.86 1.83
CA GLU A 89 18.84 2.41 2.61
C GLU A 89 18.82 1.91 4.05
N GLU A 90 17.65 1.89 4.68
CA GLU A 90 17.51 1.56 6.10
C GLU A 90 17.56 0.06 6.39
N PHE A 91 17.17 -0.79 5.44
CA PHE A 91 17.12 -2.25 5.57
C PHE A 91 18.08 -2.94 4.58
N PRO A 92 19.35 -3.20 4.96
CA PRO A 92 20.36 -3.75 4.06
C PRO A 92 20.05 -5.15 3.49
N TYR A 93 19.15 -5.90 4.14
CA TYR A 93 18.74 -7.23 3.73
C TYR A 93 17.40 -7.25 2.98
N LEU A 94 16.82 -6.08 2.70
CA LEU A 94 15.53 -5.96 2.04
C LEU A 94 15.60 -6.47 0.60
N GLU A 95 14.78 -7.47 0.30
CA GLU A 95 14.67 -8.05 -1.04
C GLU A 95 13.41 -7.57 -1.75
N ARG A 96 12.36 -7.28 -0.97
CA ARG A 96 11.02 -7.14 -1.53
C ARG A 96 10.12 -6.20 -0.74
N VAL A 97 9.54 -5.23 -1.44
CA VAL A 97 8.42 -4.40 -0.95
C VAL A 97 7.15 -4.74 -1.73
N THR A 98 6.02 -4.86 -1.03
CA THR A 98 4.71 -5.19 -1.60
C THR A 98 3.60 -4.33 -0.97
N ALA A 99 2.45 -4.18 -1.62
CA ALA A 99 1.35 -3.34 -1.12
C ALA A 99 -0.04 -3.78 -1.64
N TYR A 100 -1.11 -3.32 -1.02
CA TYR A 100 -2.43 -3.28 -1.67
C TYR A 100 -2.53 -2.09 -2.64
N ALA A 101 -3.29 -2.26 -3.71
CA ALA A 101 -3.62 -1.19 -4.65
C ALA A 101 -5.07 -1.28 -5.13
N GLY A 102 -5.64 -0.12 -5.45
CA GLY A 102 -6.91 0.00 -6.16
C GLY A 102 -6.72 0.06 -7.69
N PRO A 103 -7.65 -0.50 -8.49
CA PRO A 103 -7.58 -0.45 -9.95
C PRO A 103 -7.64 0.98 -10.50
N LYS A 104 -8.39 1.88 -9.85
CA LYS A 104 -8.48 3.28 -10.25
C LYS A 104 -7.11 3.97 -10.21
N ASP A 105 -6.43 3.93 -9.06
CA ASP A 105 -5.14 4.59 -8.85
C ASP A 105 -4.01 3.93 -9.63
N LEU A 106 -4.15 2.64 -9.98
CA LEU A 106 -3.25 1.97 -10.91
C LEU A 106 -3.39 2.54 -12.32
N LEU A 107 -4.62 2.77 -12.79
CA LEU A 107 -4.92 3.32 -14.13
C LEU A 107 -4.62 4.81 -14.24
N GLU A 108 -4.65 5.55 -13.12
CA GLU A 108 -4.30 6.97 -13.09
C GLU A 108 -2.78 7.21 -13.23
N LYS A 109 -1.94 6.21 -12.97
CA LYS A 109 -0.49 6.31 -13.16
C LYS A 109 -0.09 5.90 -14.57
N SER A 110 0.80 6.67 -15.17
CA SER A 110 1.36 6.32 -16.49
C SER A 110 2.24 5.06 -16.40
N SER A 111 2.48 4.45 -17.56
CA SER A 111 3.38 3.30 -17.65
C SER A 111 4.80 3.63 -17.17
N GLU A 112 5.24 4.86 -17.41
CA GLU A 112 6.52 5.41 -17.01
C GLU A 112 6.61 5.58 -15.50
N GLU A 113 5.56 6.11 -14.87
CA GLU A 113 5.46 6.22 -13.41
C GLU A 113 5.47 4.85 -12.74
N LEU A 114 4.71 3.89 -13.26
CA LEU A 114 4.69 2.53 -12.75
C LEU A 114 6.07 1.86 -12.91
N ALA A 115 6.76 2.09 -14.02
CA ALA A 115 8.12 1.61 -14.23
C ALA A 115 9.11 2.23 -13.24
N LEU A 116 8.98 3.52 -12.93
CA LEU A 116 9.78 4.19 -11.89
C LEU A 116 9.53 3.59 -10.51
N ILE A 117 8.26 3.41 -10.12
CA ILE A 117 7.88 2.80 -8.83
C ILE A 117 8.44 1.37 -8.73
N ARG A 118 8.36 0.59 -9.81
CA ARG A 118 8.92 -0.76 -9.88
C ARG A 118 10.44 -0.75 -9.71
N ARG A 119 11.14 0.15 -10.40
CA ARG A 119 12.61 0.31 -10.27
C ARG A 119 13.04 0.73 -8.88
N ALA A 120 12.23 1.54 -8.20
CA ALA A 120 12.46 1.91 -6.81
C ALA A 120 12.23 0.74 -5.82
N GLY A 121 11.67 -0.39 -6.28
CA GLY A 121 11.63 -1.65 -5.55
C GLY A 121 10.26 -2.10 -5.06
N LEU A 122 9.18 -1.41 -5.42
CA LEU A 122 7.82 -1.91 -5.21
C LEU A 122 7.54 -3.03 -6.21
N SER A 123 7.53 -4.26 -5.70
CA SER A 123 7.68 -5.44 -6.53
C SER A 123 6.38 -6.18 -6.85
N MET A 124 5.35 -6.01 -6.03
CA MET A 124 4.09 -6.71 -6.19
C MET A 124 2.96 -5.89 -5.58
N LEU A 125 1.83 -5.88 -6.28
CA LEU A 125 0.60 -5.26 -5.83
C LEU A 125 -0.48 -6.33 -5.70
N TYR A 126 -1.14 -6.36 -4.55
CA TYR A 126 -2.38 -7.08 -4.35
C TYR A 126 -3.52 -6.18 -4.84
N LEU A 127 -4.00 -6.44 -6.04
CA LEU A 127 -5.01 -5.61 -6.71
C LEU A 127 -6.42 -6.08 -6.36
N GLY A 128 -7.22 -5.21 -5.74
CA GLY A 128 -8.63 -5.48 -5.51
C GLY A 128 -9.46 -5.19 -6.76
N ILE A 129 -9.59 -6.15 -7.68
CA ILE A 129 -10.45 -6.03 -8.88
C ILE A 129 -11.91 -6.38 -8.52
N GLU A 130 -12.10 -7.40 -7.69
CA GLU A 130 -13.37 -8.01 -7.24
C GLU A 130 -14.21 -8.69 -8.33
N SER A 131 -14.42 -8.08 -9.50
CA SER A 131 -15.25 -8.65 -10.57
C SER A 131 -14.93 -8.05 -11.94
N GLY A 132 -15.17 -8.81 -13.01
CA GLY A 132 -15.20 -8.32 -14.40
C GLY A 132 -16.61 -7.95 -14.90
N SER A 133 -17.65 -8.04 -14.07
CA SER A 133 -19.02 -7.68 -14.45
C SER A 133 -19.33 -6.24 -14.06
N ALA A 134 -19.69 -5.39 -15.03
CA ALA A 134 -20.09 -4.00 -14.80
C ALA A 134 -21.24 -3.90 -13.79
N GLN A 135 -22.23 -4.80 -13.88
CA GLN A 135 -23.36 -4.83 -12.94
C GLN A 135 -22.90 -5.14 -11.51
N VAL A 136 -22.01 -6.12 -11.35
CA VAL A 136 -21.48 -6.47 -10.02
C VAL A 136 -20.68 -5.30 -9.46
N LEU A 137 -19.78 -4.71 -10.23
CA LEU A 137 -18.95 -3.56 -9.82
C LEU A 137 -19.81 -2.36 -9.37
N ALA A 138 -20.91 -2.09 -10.08
CA ALA A 138 -21.88 -1.06 -9.71
C ALA A 138 -22.60 -1.40 -8.39
N ASN A 139 -23.10 -2.64 -8.25
CA ASN A 139 -23.78 -3.10 -7.04
C ASN A 139 -22.88 -3.01 -5.79
N ILE A 140 -21.61 -3.39 -5.93
CA ILE A 140 -20.66 -3.33 -4.82
C ILE A 140 -20.04 -1.93 -4.62
N LYS A 141 -20.44 -0.95 -5.43
CA LYS A 141 -19.88 0.41 -5.46
C LYS A 141 -18.35 0.41 -5.55
N LYS A 142 -17.76 -0.36 -6.47
CA LYS A 142 -16.29 -0.46 -6.60
C LYS A 142 -15.64 0.82 -7.13
N GLY A 143 -16.39 1.65 -7.87
CA GLY A 143 -15.90 2.91 -8.41
C GLY A 143 -15.04 2.78 -9.67
N VAL A 144 -15.10 1.62 -10.35
CA VAL A 144 -14.43 1.34 -11.63
C VAL A 144 -15.35 0.54 -12.55
N SER A 145 -15.02 0.49 -13.84
CA SER A 145 -15.65 -0.38 -14.86
C SER A 145 -14.72 -1.52 -15.27
N PRO A 146 -15.25 -2.59 -15.91
CA PRO A 146 -14.43 -3.62 -16.56
C PRO A 146 -13.52 -3.06 -17.66
#